data_AF-A0A957UTR7-F1
#
_entry.id   AF-A0A957UTR7-F1
#
_cell.length_a   1.000
_cell.length_b   1.000
_cell.length_c   1.000
_cell.angle_alpha   90.00
_cell.angle_beta   90.00
_cell.angle_gamma   90.00
#
_symmetry.space_group_name_H-M   'P 1'
#
loop_
_entity.id
_entity.type
_entity.pdbx_description
1 polymer ?
#
loop_
_entity_poly.entity_id
_entity_poly.type
_entity_poly.pdbx_seq_one_letter_code
_entity_poly.pdbx_strand_id
1 'polypeptide(L)'
;MSVVQTIKLQYGDRPDTEANGRGIPNYLGPAVISPDGVAAWVPSKQDNIARGMQRDGQNLNFDHTVRSVTSYIDLNSNQEQFVYRVDHDNGGVASSGQFDRYGAYLFVALEGSRQVAVIDAYARGELFRIDVGRAPQGVAVSPDGQTLYVQNFMDRSVSIYDISSLIAQGQNSISELATVDVVSSEQLTPQVLLGKQLFYDAADDRLARDNYISCASCHNDGGQDGRVWDLTGFGEGLRNTIDLNGRAGMGQGPLHWSENFDEVQDFENQIRNLSGGTGLMSESDFAATQDTLGAPKTGRSADLDALAA
;
A
#
# COMPACT_ATOMS: atom_id res chain seq x y z
N MET A 1 -27.26 3.87 -17.50
CA MET A 1 -25.92 3.31 -17.80
C MET A 1 -26.00 1.81 -17.55
N SER A 2 -25.56 0.96 -18.48
CA SER A 2 -25.52 -0.50 -18.32
C SER A 2 -24.09 -0.98 -18.53
N VAL A 3 -23.66 -1.97 -17.74
CA VAL A 3 -22.36 -2.62 -17.94
C VAL A 3 -22.40 -3.39 -19.26
N VAL A 4 -21.50 -3.05 -20.18
CA VAL A 4 -21.38 -3.72 -21.48
C VAL A 4 -20.40 -4.89 -21.45
N GLN A 5 -19.44 -4.85 -20.51
CA GLN A 5 -18.39 -5.84 -20.38
C GLN A 5 -17.76 -5.81 -18.99
N THR A 6 -17.34 -6.98 -18.51
CA THR A 6 -16.53 -7.15 -17.30
C THR A 6 -15.28 -7.93 -17.67
N ILE A 7 -14.11 -7.38 -17.34
CA ILE A 7 -12.82 -8.07 -17.50
C ILE A 7 -12.40 -8.56 -16.13
N LYS A 8 -12.18 -9.88 -16.00
CA LYS A 8 -11.75 -10.48 -14.75
C LYS A 8 -10.23 -10.40 -14.64
N LEU A 9 -9.72 -9.80 -13.57
CA LEU A 9 -8.32 -9.94 -13.18
C LEU A 9 -8.13 -11.32 -12.53
N GLN A 10 -7.12 -12.04 -12.99
CA GLN A 10 -6.80 -13.41 -12.64
C GLN A 10 -6.28 -13.50 -11.20
N TYR A 11 -6.57 -14.62 -10.55
CA TYR A 11 -5.86 -14.99 -9.33
C TYR A 11 -4.41 -15.31 -9.70
N GLY A 12 -3.45 -14.68 -9.04
CA GLY A 12 -2.04 -14.96 -9.25
C GLY A 12 -1.66 -16.25 -8.55
N ASP A 13 -1.17 -17.22 -9.32
CA ASP A 13 -0.78 -18.55 -8.85
C ASP A 13 0.76 -18.74 -8.77
N ARG A 14 1.52 -17.65 -8.95
CA ARG A 14 2.97 -17.65 -8.78
C ARG A 14 3.33 -18.10 -7.35
N PRO A 15 4.37 -18.92 -7.16
CA PRO A 15 4.78 -19.37 -5.84
C PRO A 15 5.21 -18.19 -4.98
N ASP A 16 4.97 -18.31 -3.68
CA ASP A 16 5.46 -17.38 -2.66
C ASP A 16 7.00 -17.47 -2.61
N THR A 17 7.66 -16.40 -3.02
CA THR A 17 9.11 -16.19 -3.03
C THR A 17 9.39 -14.72 -2.74
N GLU A 18 10.62 -14.34 -2.42
CA GLU A 18 10.96 -12.91 -2.25
C GLU A 18 10.49 -12.06 -3.47
N ALA A 19 10.65 -12.58 -4.69
CA ALA A 19 10.31 -11.83 -5.90
C ALA A 19 8.86 -11.98 -6.42
N ASN A 20 8.04 -12.85 -5.83
CA ASN A 20 6.67 -13.09 -6.30
C ASN A 20 5.76 -13.57 -5.16
N GLY A 21 4.49 -13.20 -5.20
CA GLY A 21 3.46 -13.79 -4.35
C GLY A 21 2.25 -14.27 -5.13
N ARG A 22 1.54 -15.26 -4.57
CA ARG A 22 0.17 -15.58 -5.02
C ARG A 22 -0.83 -14.62 -4.42
N GLY A 23 -2.03 -14.56 -5.01
CA GLY A 23 -3.14 -13.84 -4.40
C GLY A 23 -4.13 -13.27 -5.40
N ILE A 24 -5.07 -12.48 -4.89
CA ILE A 24 -6.13 -11.87 -5.68
C ILE A 24 -5.97 -10.35 -5.73
N PRO A 25 -6.01 -9.71 -6.92
CA PRO A 25 -6.08 -8.26 -7.00
C PRO A 25 -7.26 -7.69 -6.21
N ASN A 26 -6.99 -6.66 -5.41
CA ASN A 26 -7.94 -5.96 -4.56
C ASN A 26 -7.54 -4.48 -4.46
N TYR A 27 -8.45 -3.63 -3.97
CA TYR A 27 -8.28 -2.16 -4.01
C TYR A 27 -7.80 -1.70 -5.39
N LEU A 28 -8.61 -2.00 -6.41
CA LEU A 28 -8.28 -1.65 -7.78
C LEU A 28 -8.24 -0.12 -7.91
N GLY A 29 -7.08 0.39 -8.30
CA GLY A 29 -6.90 1.75 -8.75
C GLY A 29 -7.64 2.00 -10.08
N PRO A 30 -7.66 3.26 -10.54
CA PRO A 30 -8.25 3.59 -11.82
C PRO A 30 -7.51 2.88 -12.96
N ALA A 31 -8.28 2.30 -13.88
CA ALA A 31 -7.70 1.74 -15.10
C ALA A 31 -7.13 2.86 -15.98
N VAL A 32 -5.88 2.71 -16.40
CA VAL A 32 -5.16 3.66 -17.23
C VAL A 32 -5.05 3.09 -18.63
N ILE A 33 -5.68 3.76 -19.61
CA ILE A 33 -5.66 3.33 -21.00
C ILE A 33 -4.37 3.84 -21.66
N SER A 34 -3.68 2.97 -22.40
CA SER A 34 -2.51 3.36 -23.17
C SER A 34 -2.88 4.40 -24.25
N PRO A 35 -2.00 5.33 -24.63
CA PRO A 35 -2.32 6.38 -25.60
C PRO A 35 -2.78 5.86 -26.99
N ASP A 36 -2.38 4.65 -27.37
CA ASP A 36 -2.81 3.98 -28.60
C ASP A 36 -4.17 3.26 -28.45
N GLY A 37 -4.72 3.18 -27.24
CA GLY A 37 -6.01 2.58 -26.94
C GLY A 37 -6.04 1.05 -26.95
N VAL A 38 -4.89 0.37 -27.01
CA VAL A 38 -4.84 -1.09 -27.16
C VAL A 38 -4.65 -1.84 -25.85
N ALA A 39 -4.22 -1.16 -24.79
CA ALA A 39 -3.99 -1.76 -23.49
C ALA A 39 -4.61 -0.92 -22.37
N ALA A 40 -4.96 -1.57 -21.27
CA ALA A 40 -5.27 -0.92 -20.01
C ALA A 40 -4.39 -1.50 -18.91
N TRP A 41 -3.94 -0.65 -17.99
CA TRP A 41 -3.18 -1.05 -16.81
C TRP A 41 -3.97 -0.70 -15.57
N VAL A 42 -4.03 -1.63 -14.61
CA VAL A 42 -4.80 -1.47 -13.37
C VAL A 42 -3.85 -1.66 -12.18
N PRO A 43 -3.38 -0.57 -11.57
CA PRO A 43 -2.67 -0.59 -10.29
C PRO A 43 -3.60 -1.18 -9.22
N SER A 44 -3.06 -1.99 -8.31
CA SER A 44 -3.82 -2.59 -7.22
C SER A 44 -2.89 -3.15 -6.15
N LYS A 45 -3.45 -3.58 -5.02
CA LYS A 45 -2.77 -4.59 -4.19
C LYS A 45 -3.21 -6.00 -4.58
N GLN A 46 -2.46 -7.00 -4.16
CA GLN A 46 -2.76 -8.40 -4.33
C GLN A 46 -2.75 -9.09 -2.96
N ASP A 47 -3.89 -9.65 -2.57
CA ASP A 47 -4.10 -10.24 -1.25
C ASP A 47 -3.83 -11.74 -1.27
N ASN A 48 -2.87 -12.21 -0.47
CA ASN A 48 -2.56 -13.64 -0.35
C ASN A 48 -3.53 -14.35 0.60
N ILE A 49 -4.79 -14.42 0.19
CA ILE A 49 -5.82 -15.13 0.95
C ILE A 49 -5.61 -16.64 0.94
N ALA A 50 -4.67 -17.20 0.17
CA ALA A 50 -4.45 -18.66 0.16
C ALA A 50 -3.45 -19.13 1.23
N ARG A 51 -2.69 -18.21 1.83
CA ARG A 51 -1.70 -18.51 2.87
C ARG A 51 -2.31 -18.46 4.26
N GLY A 52 -1.81 -19.32 5.16
CA GLY A 52 -2.21 -19.40 6.55
C GLY A 52 -2.13 -20.80 7.14
N MET A 53 -2.04 -20.93 8.46
CA MET A 53 -1.88 -22.24 9.13
C MET A 53 -3.03 -23.21 8.88
N GLN A 54 -4.27 -22.73 8.76
CA GLN A 54 -5.44 -23.54 8.41
C GLN A 54 -5.61 -23.72 6.90
N ARG A 55 -4.83 -23.00 6.09
CA ARG A 55 -4.86 -23.08 4.63
C ARG A 55 -3.72 -23.95 4.11
N ASP A 56 -2.54 -23.36 3.93
CA ASP A 56 -1.38 -24.03 3.36
C ASP A 56 -0.32 -24.42 4.41
N GLY A 57 -0.62 -24.20 5.69
CA GLY A 57 0.26 -24.56 6.80
C GLY A 57 1.39 -23.57 7.04
N GLN A 58 1.39 -22.40 6.39
CA GLN A 58 2.41 -21.37 6.56
C GLN A 58 1.80 -20.07 7.09
N ASN A 59 2.46 -19.44 8.06
CA ASN A 59 2.04 -18.12 8.54
C ASN A 59 2.11 -17.07 7.43
N LEU A 60 1.17 -16.13 7.46
CA LEU A 60 1.35 -14.81 6.85
C LEU A 60 2.59 -14.13 7.45
N ASN A 61 3.26 -13.31 6.65
CA ASN A 61 4.43 -12.55 7.05
C ASN A 61 4.52 -11.27 6.20
N PHE A 62 5.46 -10.39 6.54
CA PHE A 62 5.64 -9.09 5.89
C PHE A 62 5.68 -9.20 4.36
N ASP A 63 6.35 -10.21 3.83
CA ASP A 63 6.61 -10.39 2.41
C ASP A 63 5.42 -11.04 1.65
N HIS A 64 4.70 -11.96 2.30
CA HIS A 64 3.73 -12.83 1.62
C HIS A 64 2.27 -12.58 2.03
N THR A 65 1.97 -11.47 2.69
CA THR A 65 0.58 -11.13 3.06
C THR A 65 -0.13 -10.35 1.97
N VAL A 66 0.52 -9.27 1.51
CA VAL A 66 0.05 -8.41 0.43
C VAL A 66 1.22 -8.12 -0.51
N ARG A 67 0.92 -7.95 -1.81
CA ARG A 67 1.87 -7.46 -2.81
C ARG A 67 1.27 -6.27 -3.53
N SER A 68 2.09 -5.32 -3.96
CA SER A 68 1.66 -4.27 -4.85
C SER A 68 1.78 -4.78 -6.29
N VAL A 69 0.77 -4.62 -7.14
CA VAL A 69 0.79 -5.12 -8.52
C VAL A 69 0.12 -4.16 -9.48
N THR A 70 0.57 -4.16 -10.74
CA THR A 70 -0.16 -3.51 -11.84
C THR A 70 -0.51 -4.55 -12.90
N SER A 71 -1.82 -4.77 -13.07
CA SER A 71 -2.37 -5.76 -14.00
C SER A 71 -2.44 -5.21 -15.42
N TYR A 72 -1.97 -5.99 -16.40
CA TYR A 72 -2.03 -5.64 -17.83
C TYR A 72 -3.25 -6.27 -18.50
N ILE A 73 -4.07 -5.47 -19.16
CA ILE A 73 -5.22 -5.89 -19.94
C ILE A 73 -4.97 -5.55 -21.41
N ASP A 74 -5.06 -6.55 -22.29
CA ASP A 74 -5.15 -6.31 -23.73
C ASP A 74 -6.61 -6.02 -24.09
N LEU A 75 -6.87 -4.83 -24.64
CA LEU A 75 -8.22 -4.37 -24.96
C LEU A 75 -8.72 -4.94 -26.29
N ASN A 76 -7.85 -5.50 -27.13
CA ASN A 76 -8.30 -6.19 -28.34
C ASN A 76 -8.94 -7.53 -27.99
N SER A 77 -8.30 -8.29 -27.09
CA SER A 77 -8.85 -9.55 -26.58
C SER A 77 -9.79 -9.37 -25.39
N ASN A 78 -9.79 -8.19 -24.76
CA ASN A 78 -10.48 -7.86 -23.52
C ASN A 78 -10.18 -8.85 -22.38
N GLN A 79 -8.92 -9.20 -22.23
CA GLN A 79 -8.46 -10.15 -21.22
C GLN A 79 -7.21 -9.62 -20.54
N GLU A 80 -7.09 -9.91 -19.24
CA GLU A 80 -5.82 -9.72 -18.57
C GLU A 80 -4.79 -10.71 -19.12
N GLN A 81 -3.63 -10.20 -19.51
CA GLN A 81 -2.46 -11.01 -19.83
C GLN A 81 -1.61 -11.15 -18.56
N PHE A 82 -1.95 -12.11 -17.71
CA PHE A 82 -1.35 -12.28 -16.37
C PHE A 82 0.18 -12.41 -16.37
N VAL A 83 0.78 -12.95 -17.45
CA VAL A 83 2.24 -13.01 -17.63
C VAL A 83 2.90 -11.63 -17.60
N TYR A 84 2.16 -10.57 -17.94
CA TYR A 84 2.61 -9.18 -17.95
C TYR A 84 2.15 -8.38 -16.73
N ARG A 85 1.52 -9.00 -15.73
CA ARG A 85 1.29 -8.36 -14.45
C ARG A 85 2.66 -8.07 -13.81
N VAL A 86 2.87 -6.80 -13.51
CA VAL A 86 4.07 -6.32 -12.81
C VAL A 86 3.81 -6.44 -11.31
N ASP A 87 4.75 -7.09 -10.60
CA ASP A 87 4.81 -7.11 -9.15
C ASP A 87 5.76 -5.98 -8.72
N HIS A 88 5.24 -5.04 -7.93
CA HIS A 88 5.96 -3.88 -7.41
C HIS A 88 6.50 -4.21 -6.03
N ASP A 89 7.35 -5.23 -5.97
CA ASP A 89 7.97 -5.73 -4.74
C ASP A 89 8.36 -4.61 -3.75
N ASN A 90 8.18 -4.78 -2.44
CA ASN A 90 8.44 -3.70 -1.46
C ASN A 90 7.61 -2.41 -1.72
N GLY A 91 6.42 -2.50 -2.30
CA GLY A 91 5.66 -1.35 -2.82
C GLY A 91 4.34 -1.04 -2.12
N GLY A 92 3.99 -1.74 -1.05
CA GLY A 92 2.72 -1.53 -0.32
C GLY A 92 1.47 -1.72 -1.19
N VAL A 93 0.83 -0.60 -1.57
CA VAL A 93 -0.37 -0.56 -2.41
C VAL A 93 -0.11 0.29 -3.64
N ALA A 94 -0.34 -0.27 -4.82
CA ALA A 94 -0.35 0.46 -6.09
C ALA A 94 -1.74 1.10 -6.29
N SER A 95 -1.80 2.44 -6.29
CA SER A 95 -3.06 3.17 -6.12
C SER A 95 -3.54 3.91 -7.36
N SER A 96 -2.61 4.43 -8.15
CA SER A 96 -2.89 5.12 -9.40
C SER A 96 -1.75 4.96 -10.38
N GLY A 97 -2.03 5.20 -11.66
CA GLY A 97 -1.02 5.22 -12.69
C GLY A 97 -1.31 6.26 -13.76
N GLN A 98 -0.27 6.67 -14.48
CA GLN A 98 -0.37 7.60 -15.58
C GLN A 98 0.73 7.30 -16.62
N PHE A 99 0.34 7.17 -17.88
CA PHE A 99 1.31 7.07 -18.96
C PHE A 99 2.00 8.41 -19.20
N ASP A 100 3.25 8.36 -19.63
CA ASP A 100 3.85 9.47 -20.36
C ASP A 100 3.07 9.74 -21.66
N ARG A 101 3.36 10.89 -22.28
CA ARG A 101 2.65 11.35 -23.48
C ARG A 101 2.71 10.35 -24.65
N TYR A 102 3.77 9.56 -24.76
CA TYR A 102 3.99 8.62 -25.86
C TYR A 102 3.59 7.18 -25.50
N GLY A 103 3.30 6.89 -24.24
CA GLY A 103 2.95 5.54 -23.78
C GLY A 103 4.15 4.59 -23.70
N ALA A 104 5.37 5.13 -23.63
CA ALA A 104 6.61 4.37 -23.43
C ALA A 104 6.83 4.02 -21.95
N TYR A 105 6.40 4.89 -21.04
CA TYR A 105 6.53 4.74 -19.60
C TYR A 105 5.18 4.86 -18.91
N LEU A 106 4.96 4.02 -17.90
CA LEU A 106 3.83 4.12 -16.98
C LEU A 106 4.37 4.44 -15.58
N PHE A 107 3.96 5.59 -15.04
CA PHE A 107 4.24 5.99 -13.67
C PHE A 107 3.16 5.41 -12.75
N VAL A 108 3.52 4.69 -11.69
CA VAL A 108 2.58 4.06 -10.75
C VAL A 108 2.89 4.51 -9.33
N ALA A 109 1.90 5.07 -8.64
CA ALA A 109 2.05 5.49 -7.24
C ALA A 109 1.99 4.29 -6.29
N LEU A 110 2.97 4.20 -5.39
CA LEU A 110 3.14 3.14 -4.40
C LEU A 110 3.00 3.76 -3.00
N GLU A 111 1.82 3.60 -2.39
CA GLU A 111 1.42 4.37 -1.21
C GLU A 111 2.36 4.12 -0.01
N GLY A 112 2.52 2.86 0.36
CA GLY A 112 3.23 2.46 1.58
C GLY A 112 4.73 2.77 1.52
N SER A 113 5.33 2.63 0.34
CA SER A 113 6.78 2.78 0.16
C SER A 113 7.22 4.22 -0.14
N ARG A 114 6.27 5.17 -0.27
CA ARG A 114 6.54 6.58 -0.60
C ARG A 114 7.27 6.75 -1.93
N GLN A 115 6.86 5.97 -2.93
CA GLN A 115 7.55 5.91 -4.21
C GLN A 115 6.59 5.99 -5.39
N VAL A 116 7.12 6.39 -6.54
CA VAL A 116 6.48 6.18 -7.84
C VAL A 116 7.34 5.21 -8.64
N ALA A 117 6.79 4.06 -9.01
CA ALA A 117 7.44 3.12 -9.93
C ALA A 117 7.34 3.63 -11.37
N VAL A 118 8.42 3.45 -12.13
CA VAL A 118 8.47 3.72 -13.57
C VAL A 118 8.53 2.38 -14.29
N ILE A 119 7.48 2.05 -15.02
CA ILE A 119 7.36 0.82 -15.80
C ILE A 119 7.69 1.13 -17.27
N ASP A 120 8.51 0.29 -17.91
CA ASP A 120 8.60 0.23 -19.37
C ASP A 120 7.33 -0.42 -19.91
N ALA A 121 6.49 0.36 -20.60
CA ALA A 121 5.20 -0.10 -21.10
C ALA A 121 5.33 -1.15 -22.21
N TYR A 122 6.45 -1.16 -22.95
CA TYR A 122 6.70 -2.08 -24.04
C TYR A 122 7.29 -3.40 -23.53
N ALA A 123 8.33 -3.32 -22.70
CA ALA A 123 8.95 -4.49 -22.06
C ALA A 123 8.06 -5.08 -20.95
N ARG A 124 7.13 -4.29 -20.41
CA ARG A 124 6.17 -4.64 -19.36
C ARG A 124 6.84 -5.04 -18.05
N GLY A 125 7.81 -4.22 -17.63
CA GLY A 125 8.56 -4.42 -16.40
C GLY A 125 8.91 -3.10 -15.72
N GLU A 126 9.06 -3.13 -14.40
CA GLU A 126 9.54 -1.98 -13.62
C GLU A 126 11.02 -1.70 -13.95
N LEU A 127 11.36 -0.44 -14.15
CA LEU A 127 12.72 0.02 -14.44
C LEU A 127 13.43 0.53 -13.19
N PHE A 128 12.78 1.45 -12.49
CA PHE A 128 13.29 2.09 -11.27
C PHE A 128 12.14 2.81 -10.54
N ARG A 129 12.45 3.38 -9.37
CA ARG A 129 11.51 4.15 -8.56
C ARG A 129 12.02 5.55 -8.29
N ILE A 130 11.08 6.47 -8.12
CA ILE A 130 11.31 7.85 -7.71
C ILE A 130 10.84 7.96 -6.25
N ASP A 131 11.70 8.42 -5.36
CA ASP A 131 11.29 8.73 -3.98
C ASP A 131 10.47 10.02 -3.97
N VAL A 132 9.34 9.98 -3.27
CA VAL A 132 8.37 11.08 -3.19
C VAL A 132 7.92 11.28 -1.73
N GLY A 133 6.88 12.08 -1.52
CA GLY A 133 6.30 12.28 -0.19
C GLY A 133 5.46 11.10 0.29
N ARG A 134 4.85 11.24 1.48
CA ARG A 134 4.08 10.19 2.14
C ARG A 134 2.76 9.88 1.43
N ALA A 135 2.48 8.58 1.29
CA ALA A 135 1.26 8.01 0.72
C ALA A 135 0.92 8.64 -0.65
N PRO A 136 1.76 8.49 -1.68
CA PRO A 136 1.43 8.98 -3.01
C PRO A 136 0.20 8.23 -3.53
N GLN A 137 -0.87 8.97 -3.85
CA GLN A 137 -2.15 8.39 -4.30
C GLN A 137 -2.55 8.80 -5.71
N GLY A 138 -1.93 9.85 -6.26
CA GLY A 138 -2.23 10.38 -7.57
C GLY A 138 -0.96 10.76 -8.32
N VAL A 139 -0.94 10.44 -9.62
CA VAL A 139 0.10 10.88 -10.55
C VAL A 139 -0.53 11.54 -11.77
N ALA A 140 0.10 12.60 -12.28
CA ALA A 140 -0.33 13.27 -13.50
C ALA A 140 0.88 13.73 -14.31
N VAL A 141 0.78 13.67 -15.64
CA VAL A 141 1.81 14.15 -16.56
C VAL A 141 1.30 15.41 -17.26
N SER A 142 2.17 16.43 -17.31
CA SER A 142 1.93 17.68 -18.03
C SER A 142 1.61 17.47 -19.52
N PRO A 143 0.84 18.36 -20.16
CA PRO A 143 0.51 18.24 -21.59
C PRO A 143 1.74 18.23 -22.52
N ASP A 144 2.82 18.91 -22.17
CA ASP A 144 4.06 18.88 -22.94
C ASP A 144 4.88 17.59 -22.71
N GLY A 145 4.51 16.79 -21.71
CA GLY A 145 5.11 15.50 -21.39
C GLY A 145 6.42 15.58 -20.61
N GLN A 146 6.81 16.76 -20.13
CA GLN A 146 8.14 16.98 -19.53
C GLN A 146 8.12 17.01 -18.00
N THR A 147 6.94 17.14 -17.40
CA THR A 147 6.76 17.25 -15.95
C THR A 147 5.79 16.20 -15.42
N LEU A 148 6.18 15.52 -14.35
CA LEU A 148 5.36 14.62 -13.54
C LEU A 148 4.94 15.34 -12.25
N TYR A 149 3.67 15.20 -11.87
CA TYR A 149 3.09 15.69 -10.63
C TYR A 149 2.68 14.50 -9.78
N VAL A 150 3.02 14.52 -8.50
CA VAL A 150 2.72 13.44 -7.54
C VAL A 150 1.98 14.02 -6.35
N GLN A 151 0.77 13.52 -6.08
CA GLN A 151 -0.02 13.90 -4.92
C GLN A 151 0.41 13.09 -3.71
N ASN A 152 1.11 13.73 -2.77
CA ASN A 152 1.52 13.14 -1.51
C ASN A 152 0.41 13.33 -0.47
N PHE A 153 -0.52 12.38 -0.41
CA PHE A 153 -1.76 12.53 0.35
C PHE A 153 -1.53 12.84 1.83
N MET A 154 -0.54 12.20 2.45
CA MET A 154 -0.21 12.33 3.87
C MET A 154 0.77 13.47 4.19
N ASP A 155 1.47 14.01 3.19
CA ASP A 155 2.26 15.24 3.35
C ASP A 155 1.47 16.52 3.02
N ARG A 156 0.22 16.40 2.56
CA ARG A 156 -0.61 17.54 2.15
C ARG A 156 0.03 18.37 1.05
N SER A 157 0.75 17.73 0.14
CA SER A 157 1.52 18.41 -0.91
C SER A 157 1.43 17.73 -2.27
N VAL A 158 1.84 18.46 -3.30
CA VAL A 158 2.12 17.94 -4.63
C VAL A 158 3.58 18.19 -4.95
N SER A 159 4.34 17.12 -5.17
CA SER A 159 5.73 17.18 -5.67
C SER A 159 5.73 17.20 -7.20
N ILE A 160 6.63 17.99 -7.77
CA ILE A 160 6.73 18.28 -9.20
C ILE A 160 8.12 17.86 -9.67
N TYR A 161 8.20 17.00 -10.68
CA TYR A 161 9.45 16.42 -11.17
C TYR A 161 9.66 16.68 -12.65
N ASP A 162 10.90 17.01 -13.04
CA ASP A 162 11.34 16.98 -14.43
C ASP A 162 11.61 15.55 -14.87
N ILE A 163 10.91 15.13 -15.92
CA ILE A 163 11.03 13.82 -16.56
C ILE A 163 11.54 13.93 -18.00
N SER A 164 11.91 15.13 -18.47
CA SER A 164 12.30 15.38 -19.86
C SER A 164 13.45 14.50 -20.35
N SER A 165 14.45 14.26 -19.50
CA SER A 165 15.60 13.40 -19.85
C SER A 165 15.21 11.93 -20.01
N LEU A 166 14.31 11.44 -19.16
CA LEU A 166 13.73 10.11 -19.31
C LEU A 166 12.97 10.00 -20.62
N ILE A 167 12.08 10.95 -20.92
CA ILE A 167 11.24 10.90 -22.11
C ILE A 167 12.06 11.04 -23.40
N ALA A 168 13.04 11.95 -23.44
CA ALA A 168 13.80 12.23 -24.65
C ALA A 168 14.95 11.24 -24.90
N GLN A 169 15.54 10.67 -23.84
CA GLN A 169 16.81 9.94 -23.92
C GLN A 169 16.78 8.58 -23.20
N GLY A 170 15.69 8.23 -22.51
CA GLY A 170 15.60 7.02 -21.70
C GLY A 170 16.53 7.06 -20.48
N GLN A 171 16.93 8.24 -20.02
CA GLN A 171 17.83 8.38 -18.87
C GLN A 171 17.04 8.39 -17.56
N ASN A 172 17.45 7.56 -16.60
CA ASN A 172 16.83 7.46 -15.27
C ASN A 172 17.24 8.62 -14.34
N SER A 173 17.31 9.84 -14.87
CA SER A 173 17.61 11.04 -14.11
C SER A 173 16.32 11.86 -13.99
N ILE A 174 15.73 11.79 -12.81
CA ILE A 174 14.51 12.52 -12.45
C ILE A 174 14.89 13.51 -11.36
N SER A 175 14.51 14.78 -11.53
CA SER A 175 14.82 15.82 -10.57
C SER A 175 13.55 16.48 -10.06
N GLU A 176 13.46 16.66 -8.74
CA GLU A 176 12.37 17.43 -8.15
C GLU A 176 12.57 18.92 -8.47
N LEU A 177 11.56 19.53 -9.06
CA LEU A 177 11.52 20.94 -9.41
C LEU A 177 10.96 21.79 -8.27
N ALA A 178 9.92 21.29 -7.60
CA ALA A 178 9.24 21.95 -6.50
C ALA A 178 8.32 20.99 -5.74
N THR A 179 7.97 21.37 -4.52
CA THR A 179 6.85 20.82 -3.77
C THR A 179 5.90 21.95 -3.37
N VAL A 180 4.60 21.74 -3.56
CA VAL A 180 3.54 22.73 -3.33
C VAL A 180 2.55 22.19 -2.30
N ASP A 181 2.33 22.93 -1.22
CA ASP A 181 1.31 22.59 -0.24
C ASP A 181 -0.10 22.77 -0.82
N VAL A 182 -0.96 21.77 -0.61
CA VAL A 182 -2.36 21.79 -1.08
C VAL A 182 -3.38 22.06 0.04
N VAL A 183 -2.92 22.15 1.29
CA VAL A 183 -3.76 22.48 2.45
C VAL A 183 -3.24 23.77 3.10
N SER A 184 -4.08 24.81 3.16
CA SER A 184 -3.73 26.08 3.78
C SER A 184 -3.96 26.13 5.30
N SER A 185 -4.82 25.25 5.82
CA SER A 185 -5.09 25.11 7.25
C SER A 185 -5.40 23.66 7.58
N GLU A 186 -4.46 22.99 8.26
CA GLU A 186 -4.67 21.64 8.76
C GLU A 186 -5.72 21.63 9.86
N GLN A 187 -6.73 20.76 9.71
CA GLN A 187 -7.85 20.64 10.64
C GLN A 187 -7.61 19.55 11.68
N LEU A 188 -6.74 18.58 11.36
CA LEU A 188 -6.34 17.55 12.30
C LEU A 188 -5.43 18.14 13.38
N THR A 189 -5.56 17.64 14.60
CA THR A 189 -4.57 17.93 15.63
C THR A 189 -3.23 17.31 15.21
N PRO A 190 -2.09 17.83 15.69
CA PRO A 190 -0.77 17.27 15.37
C PRO A 190 -0.66 15.76 15.68
N GLN A 191 -1.27 15.30 16.77
CA GLN A 191 -1.29 13.89 17.15
C GLN A 191 -2.08 13.03 16.16
N VAL A 192 -3.29 13.45 15.77
CA VAL A 192 -4.11 12.69 14.81
C VAL A 192 -3.47 12.68 13.42
N LEU A 193 -2.85 13.80 13.01
CA LEU A 193 -2.10 13.84 11.75
C LEU A 193 -0.93 12.86 11.77
N LEU A 194 -0.13 12.85 12.85
CA LEU A 194 0.98 11.92 13.00
C LEU A 194 0.51 10.46 12.95
N GLY A 195 -0.58 10.13 13.67
CA GLY A 195 -1.19 8.81 13.63
C GLY A 195 -1.57 8.39 12.22
N LYS A 196 -2.24 9.28 11.47
CA LYS A 196 -2.57 9.01 10.07
C LYS A 196 -1.34 8.87 9.17
N GLN A 197 -0.29 9.65 9.38
CA GLN A 197 0.95 9.51 8.63
C GLN A 197 1.58 8.14 8.86
N LEU A 198 1.72 7.71 10.13
CA LEU A 198 2.24 6.39 10.48
C LEU A 198 1.34 5.26 9.92
N PHE A 199 0.02 5.43 9.93
CA PHE A 199 -0.92 4.42 9.45
C PHE A 199 -0.72 4.01 7.98
N TYR A 200 -0.23 4.93 7.14
CA TYR A 200 0.02 4.68 5.72
C TYR A 200 1.46 4.27 5.41
N ASP A 201 2.36 4.31 6.39
CA ASP A 201 3.79 4.41 6.13
C ASP A 201 4.53 3.10 6.36
N ALA A 202 4.78 2.37 5.27
CA ALA A 202 5.61 1.16 5.32
C ALA A 202 7.12 1.51 5.21
N ALA A 203 7.46 2.74 4.82
CA ALA A 203 8.86 3.17 4.67
C ALA A 203 9.56 3.50 6.00
N ASP A 204 8.84 3.54 7.12
CA ASP A 204 9.43 3.60 8.46
C ASP A 204 9.76 2.19 8.94
N ASP A 205 11.05 1.89 9.11
CA ASP A 205 11.56 0.59 9.58
C ASP A 205 11.02 0.18 10.97
N ARG A 206 10.43 1.12 11.72
CA ARG A 206 9.71 0.82 12.96
C ARG A 206 8.38 0.13 12.69
N LEU A 207 7.71 0.46 11.61
CA LEU A 207 6.37 -0.03 11.26
C LEU A 207 6.40 -1.28 10.39
N ALA A 208 7.34 -1.35 9.44
CA ALA A 208 7.41 -2.45 8.50
C ALA A 208 8.83 -2.77 8.11
N ARG A 209 9.07 -4.04 7.77
CA ARG A 209 10.30 -4.47 7.13
C ARG A 209 10.18 -4.32 5.62
N ASP A 210 11.23 -3.79 5.01
CA ASP A 210 11.41 -3.73 3.55
C ASP A 210 10.20 -3.10 2.82
N ASN A 211 9.49 -2.15 3.44
CA ASN A 211 8.39 -1.37 2.85
C ASN A 211 7.13 -2.15 2.40
N TYR A 212 6.91 -3.38 2.88
CA TYR A 212 5.83 -4.22 2.35
C TYR A 212 4.41 -3.85 2.83
N ILE A 213 4.22 -3.57 4.12
CA ILE A 213 2.88 -3.52 4.72
C ILE A 213 2.75 -2.29 5.60
N SER A 214 1.77 -1.44 5.28
CA SER A 214 1.24 -0.46 6.23
C SER A 214 -0.14 -0.89 6.72
N CYS A 215 -0.68 -0.24 7.75
CA CYS A 215 -2.05 -0.51 8.19
C CYS A 215 -3.05 -0.24 7.06
N ALA A 216 -2.81 0.79 6.24
CA ALA A 216 -3.61 1.13 5.07
C ALA A 216 -3.63 0.02 3.99
N SER A 217 -2.61 -0.85 3.93
CA SER A 217 -2.62 -2.00 3.00
C SER A 217 -3.83 -2.92 3.22
N CYS A 218 -4.33 -3.01 4.44
CA CYS A 218 -5.52 -3.80 4.79
C CYS A 218 -6.73 -2.91 5.11
N HIS A 219 -6.50 -1.68 5.54
CA HIS A 219 -7.52 -0.73 6.00
C HIS A 219 -7.48 0.58 5.21
N ASN A 220 -7.57 0.51 3.88
CA ASN A 220 -7.48 1.71 3.05
C ASN A 220 -8.58 2.71 3.42
N ASP A 221 -8.21 3.96 3.66
CA ASP A 221 -9.07 5.02 4.20
C ASP A 221 -9.84 4.60 5.47
N GLY A 222 -9.23 3.75 6.29
CA GLY A 222 -9.83 3.18 7.50
C GLY A 222 -10.91 2.14 7.24
N GLY A 223 -11.18 1.77 5.99
CA GLY A 223 -12.18 0.77 5.63
C GLY A 223 -11.74 -0.68 5.92
N GLN A 224 -12.43 -1.62 5.27
CA GLN A 224 -12.08 -3.04 5.25
C GLN A 224 -11.79 -3.49 3.81
N ASP A 225 -10.93 -4.50 3.67
CA ASP A 225 -10.54 -5.06 2.38
C ASP A 225 -11.52 -6.11 1.82
N GLY A 226 -12.54 -6.47 2.61
CA GLY A 226 -13.53 -7.49 2.26
C GLY A 226 -12.94 -8.90 2.14
N ARG A 227 -11.77 -9.15 2.74
CA ARG A 227 -11.11 -10.47 2.73
C ARG A 227 -11.21 -11.16 4.07
N VAL A 228 -11.21 -12.49 4.02
CA VAL A 228 -11.03 -13.36 5.18
C VAL A 228 -9.56 -13.78 5.19
N TRP A 229 -8.81 -13.31 6.18
CA TRP A 229 -7.42 -13.66 6.43
C TRP A 229 -7.33 -14.87 7.37
N ASP A 230 -6.25 -15.64 7.26
CA ASP A 230 -5.94 -16.69 8.22
C ASP A 230 -4.80 -16.25 9.13
N LEU A 231 -5.20 -15.79 10.33
CA LEU A 231 -4.30 -15.28 11.35
C LEU A 231 -4.13 -16.28 12.50
N THR A 232 -4.42 -17.56 12.26
CA THR A 232 -4.26 -18.64 13.26
C THR A 232 -2.83 -18.70 13.82
N GLY A 233 -1.84 -18.39 12.98
CA GLY A 233 -0.43 -18.28 13.38
C GLY A 233 -0.13 -17.25 14.45
N PHE A 234 -1.02 -16.27 14.62
CA PHE A 234 -0.92 -15.17 15.57
C PHE A 234 -1.86 -15.36 16.77
N GLY A 235 -2.31 -16.60 17.02
CA GLY A 235 -3.23 -16.91 18.13
C GLY A 235 -4.68 -16.52 17.85
N GLU A 236 -5.02 -16.23 16.60
CA GLU A 236 -6.37 -15.88 16.17
C GLU A 236 -7.00 -17.02 15.37
N GLY A 237 -7.82 -16.70 14.37
CA GLY A 237 -8.40 -17.66 13.44
C GLY A 237 -8.64 -17.02 12.08
N LEU A 238 -9.59 -17.60 11.33
CA LEU A 238 -10.08 -16.99 10.10
C LEU A 238 -10.93 -15.76 10.45
N ARG A 239 -10.52 -14.57 10.00
CA ARG A 239 -11.27 -13.34 10.24
C ARG A 239 -11.13 -12.32 9.14
N ASN A 240 -12.10 -11.40 9.09
CA ASN A 240 -12.03 -10.24 8.21
C ASN A 240 -11.32 -9.07 8.90
N THR A 241 -10.80 -8.16 8.08
CA THR A 241 -10.48 -6.81 8.51
C THR A 241 -11.76 -6.11 8.99
N ILE A 242 -11.68 -5.38 10.09
CA ILE A 242 -12.80 -4.56 10.58
C ILE A 242 -12.74 -3.17 9.93
N ASP A 243 -13.91 -2.55 9.74
CA ASP A 243 -13.97 -1.14 9.36
C ASP A 243 -13.63 -0.28 10.59
N LEU A 244 -12.63 0.59 10.46
CA LEU A 244 -12.14 1.53 11.47
C LEU A 244 -12.83 2.89 11.40
N ASN A 245 -13.60 3.18 10.34
CA ASN A 245 -14.27 4.46 10.19
C ASN A 245 -15.24 4.75 11.35
N GLY A 246 -15.07 5.92 11.96
CA GLY A 246 -15.87 6.35 13.11
C GLY A 246 -15.56 5.63 14.42
N ARG A 247 -14.46 4.86 14.48
CA ARG A 247 -13.97 4.22 15.70
C ARG A 247 -12.84 5.03 16.35
N ALA A 248 -12.75 4.95 17.67
CA ALA A 248 -11.66 5.53 18.45
C ALA A 248 -11.47 4.71 19.72
N GLY A 249 -10.24 4.23 19.95
CA GLY A 249 -9.94 3.30 21.04
C GLY A 249 -10.85 2.06 21.03
N MET A 250 -11.30 1.65 22.22
CA MET A 250 -12.20 0.50 22.43
C MET A 250 -13.68 0.88 22.52
N GLY A 251 -14.03 2.14 22.28
CA GLY A 251 -15.39 2.67 22.54
C GLY A 251 -16.50 2.03 21.69
N GLN A 252 -16.12 1.38 20.58
CA GLN A 252 -17.02 0.71 19.64
C GLN A 252 -16.90 -0.81 19.68
N GLY A 253 -16.35 -1.36 20.77
CA GLY A 253 -16.18 -2.80 20.99
C GLY A 253 -14.77 -3.29 20.67
N PRO A 254 -14.58 -4.62 20.66
CA PRO A 254 -13.27 -5.25 20.43
C PRO A 254 -12.65 -4.88 19.08
N LEU A 255 -11.32 -4.75 19.06
CA LEU A 255 -10.52 -4.50 17.84
C LEU A 255 -10.40 -5.77 16.98
N HIS A 256 -10.47 -6.94 17.61
CA HIS A 256 -10.53 -8.23 16.96
C HIS A 256 -11.73 -9.04 17.46
N TRP A 257 -12.27 -9.91 16.62
CA TRP A 257 -13.35 -10.84 16.98
C TRP A 257 -12.99 -11.81 18.10
N SER A 258 -11.70 -12.07 18.30
CA SER A 258 -11.15 -12.90 19.37
C SER A 258 -11.04 -12.18 20.71
N GLU A 259 -11.30 -10.87 20.75
CA GLU A 259 -11.15 -10.03 21.95
C GLU A 259 -9.75 -10.12 22.58
N ASN A 260 -8.72 -10.36 21.77
CA ASN A 260 -7.37 -10.56 22.26
C ASN A 260 -6.60 -9.26 22.54
N PHE A 261 -7.13 -8.10 22.13
CA PHE A 261 -6.55 -6.77 22.35
C PHE A 261 -7.49 -5.93 23.21
N ASP A 262 -6.97 -5.30 24.26
CA ASP A 262 -7.71 -4.41 25.15
C ASP A 262 -7.40 -2.92 24.93
N GLU A 263 -6.44 -2.59 24.07
CA GLU A 263 -6.14 -1.23 23.61
C GLU A 263 -5.63 -1.22 22.15
N VAL A 264 -5.72 -0.08 21.46
CA VAL A 264 -5.22 0.04 20.07
C VAL A 264 -3.70 -0.12 20.02
N GLN A 265 -3.01 0.28 21.07
CA GLN A 265 -1.57 0.20 21.19
C GLN A 265 -1.06 -1.26 21.18
N ASP A 266 -1.93 -2.27 21.39
CA ASP A 266 -1.57 -3.68 21.23
C ASP A 266 -1.13 -4.04 19.82
N PHE A 267 -1.49 -3.25 18.81
CA PHE A 267 -1.01 -3.40 17.44
C PHE A 267 0.51 -3.25 17.31
N GLU A 268 1.23 -2.77 18.34
CA GLU A 268 2.69 -2.91 18.44
C GLU A 268 3.15 -4.36 18.24
N ASN A 269 2.38 -5.34 18.72
CA ASN A 269 2.66 -6.76 18.49
C ASN A 269 2.56 -7.15 17.01
N GLN A 270 1.60 -6.58 16.27
CA GLN A 270 1.42 -6.88 14.84
C GLN A 270 2.46 -6.16 13.98
N ILE A 271 2.81 -4.92 14.35
CA ILE A 271 3.93 -4.19 13.75
C ILE A 271 5.20 -5.05 13.77
N ARG A 272 5.51 -5.64 14.93
CA ARG A 272 6.72 -6.46 15.12
C ARG A 272 6.61 -7.85 14.48
N ASN A 273 5.50 -8.56 14.68
CA ASN A 273 5.40 -9.98 14.34
C ASN A 273 4.87 -10.24 12.92
N LEU A 274 3.97 -9.39 12.40
CA LEU A 274 3.40 -9.54 11.06
C LEU A 274 4.15 -8.68 10.04
N SER A 275 4.24 -7.37 10.29
CA SER A 275 4.91 -6.43 9.38
C SER A 275 6.44 -6.47 9.46
N GLY A 276 6.99 -7.07 10.52
CA GLY A 276 8.43 -7.23 10.71
C GLY A 276 9.17 -5.96 11.14
N GLY A 277 8.45 -4.91 11.54
CA GLY A 277 9.02 -3.64 11.98
C GLY A 277 9.72 -3.74 13.34
N THR A 278 10.58 -2.76 13.63
CA THR A 278 11.29 -2.67 14.92
C THR A 278 10.43 -2.14 16.08
N GLY A 279 9.22 -1.65 15.81
CA GLY A 279 8.24 -1.18 16.78
C GLY A 279 8.34 0.30 17.15
N LEU A 280 7.23 0.89 17.62
CA LEU A 280 7.13 2.29 17.98
C LEU A 280 7.42 2.56 19.46
N MET A 281 7.66 1.53 20.26
CA MET A 281 8.04 1.67 21.67
C MET A 281 9.41 1.05 21.96
N SER A 282 9.98 1.37 23.13
CA SER A 282 11.27 0.80 23.54
C SER A 282 11.18 -0.71 23.75
N GLU A 283 12.27 -1.45 23.50
CA GLU A 283 12.33 -2.90 23.78
C GLU A 283 12.01 -3.22 25.25
N SER A 284 12.42 -2.35 26.18
CA SER A 284 12.12 -2.52 27.61
C SER A 284 10.64 -2.38 27.92
N ASP A 285 9.96 -1.41 27.30
CA ASP A 285 8.53 -1.25 27.50
C ASP A 285 7.75 -2.37 26.82
N PHE A 286 8.15 -2.76 25.60
CA PHE A 286 7.53 -3.87 24.90
C PHE A 286 7.67 -5.17 25.69
N ALA A 287 8.86 -5.51 26.18
CA ALA A 287 9.07 -6.69 27.01
C ALA A 287 8.18 -6.70 28.27
N ALA A 288 7.91 -5.53 28.84
CA ALA A 288 7.05 -5.36 30.02
C ALA A 288 5.55 -5.38 29.71
N THR A 289 5.14 -5.22 28.45
CA THR A 289 3.74 -5.02 28.05
C THR A 289 3.28 -5.86 26.86
N GLN A 290 4.10 -6.79 26.35
CA GLN A 290 3.76 -7.62 25.19
C GLN A 290 2.51 -8.50 25.39
N ASP A 291 2.10 -8.77 26.63
CA ASP A 291 0.80 -9.37 26.93
C ASP A 291 -0.31 -8.35 26.62
N THR A 292 -1.10 -8.64 25.59
CA THR A 292 -2.13 -7.74 25.03
C THR A 292 -3.39 -7.63 25.86
N LEU A 293 -3.48 -8.39 26.97
CA LEU A 293 -4.53 -8.23 27.98
C LEU A 293 -3.93 -7.86 29.35
N GLY A 294 -2.67 -7.42 29.33
CA GLY A 294 -1.83 -7.21 30.50
C GLY A 294 -1.71 -5.74 30.90
N ALA A 295 -0.47 -5.30 31.14
CA ALA A 295 -0.20 -3.92 31.51
C ALA A 295 -0.33 -2.99 30.30
N PRO A 296 -0.94 -1.80 30.46
CA PRO A 296 -1.20 -0.91 29.34
C PRO A 296 0.10 -0.32 28.74
N LYS A 297 0.06 -0.14 27.42
CA LYS A 297 1.02 0.56 26.56
C LYS A 297 0.64 2.02 26.36
N THR A 298 -0.62 2.38 26.55
CA THR A 298 -1.08 3.78 26.52
C THR A 298 -0.15 4.67 27.37
N GLY A 299 0.36 5.75 26.77
CA GLY A 299 1.26 6.70 27.42
C GLY A 299 2.74 6.33 27.43
N ARG A 300 3.12 5.17 26.87
CA ARG A 300 4.54 4.73 26.81
C ARG A 300 5.26 5.16 25.54
N SER A 301 4.52 5.42 24.45
CA SER A 301 5.07 5.94 23.20
C SER A 301 4.10 6.93 22.58
N ALA A 302 4.59 8.14 22.32
CA ALA A 302 3.81 9.20 21.69
C ALA A 302 3.35 8.81 20.28
N ASP A 303 4.17 8.06 19.53
CA ASP A 303 3.84 7.62 18.16
C ASP A 303 2.79 6.51 18.18
N LEU A 304 2.87 5.60 19.15
CA LEU A 304 1.87 4.55 19.33
C LEU A 304 0.54 5.12 19.83
N ASP A 305 0.59 6.11 20.72
CA ASP A 305 -0.58 6.88 21.15
C ASP A 305 -1.14 7.77 20.02
N ALA A 306 -0.32 8.16 19.04
CA ALA A 306 -0.78 8.86 17.85
C ALA A 306 -1.54 7.92 16.91
N LEU A 307 -1.08 6.69 16.68
CA LEU A 307 -1.81 5.66 15.93
C LEU A 307 -3.17 5.33 16.56
N ALA A 308 -3.30 5.47 17.88
CA ALA A 308 -4.53 5.21 18.62
C ALA A 308 -5.53 6.39 18.65
N ALA A 309 -5.12 7.58 18.18
CA ALA A 309 -5.85 8.84 18.35
C ALA A 309 -6.97 9.09 17.31
#